data_AF-A0A941NWW1-F1
#
_entry.id   AF-A0A941NWW1-F1
#
_cell.length_a   1.000
_cell.length_b   1.000
_cell.length_c   1.000
_cell.angle_alpha   90.00
_cell.angle_beta   90.00
_cell.angle_gamma   90.00
#
_symmetry.space_group_name_H-M   'P 1'
#
loop_
_entity.id
_entity.type
_entity.pdbx_description
1 polymer ?
#
loop_
_entity_poly.entity_id
_entity_poly.type
_entity_poly.pdbx_seq_one_letter_code
_entity_poly.pdbx_strand_id
1 'polypeptide(L)'
;MDNKLWTKEEFKTQLMNLQYRYHIHHPFQKAMNEGKLNQSQIKGWVANRFYYQITIPKKDAAILANCDDRLFRQQWIQRIIDHDGTNKEDGGIQAWLRLATACGLSRDETLSLKHVLPGVKFAVDAYYQFAKQAPWQEAAGSCLTELFAPQIHQDRLKSWPIHYPWIDQEGLTYFKSRIKQANQDVEHALAFTLDYCDTKEKQLRAINILHFKLDILWSILDTISIYHGFALQPKVKIAPRFKFQWEETQKSFVLLYPEGMIQLNESSSEILKLCDGSKSQDDIISILEKKFDNAEIKQDIIEFLEQAHAKGWITQQ
;
A
#
# COMPACT_ATOMS: atom_id res chain seq x y z
N MET A 1 2.20 -26.51 11.42
CA MET A 1 1.04 -25.60 11.49
C MET A 1 -0.20 -26.46 11.61
N ASP A 2 -1.18 -26.04 12.39
CA ASP A 2 -2.43 -26.77 12.59
C ASP A 2 -3.17 -26.92 11.23
N ASN A 3 -3.41 -28.17 10.82
CA ASN A 3 -4.02 -28.50 9.53
C ASN A 3 -5.56 -28.52 9.60
N LYS A 4 -6.13 -27.99 10.69
CA LYS A 4 -7.58 -27.90 10.87
C LYS A 4 -8.20 -26.91 9.88
N LEU A 5 -9.23 -27.39 9.17
CA LEU A 5 -10.12 -26.58 8.35
C LEU A 5 -10.76 -25.48 9.20
N TRP A 6 -10.69 -24.23 8.76
CA TRP A 6 -11.39 -23.14 9.42
C TRP A 6 -12.88 -23.18 9.07
N THR A 7 -13.73 -22.85 10.04
CA THR A 7 -15.12 -22.46 9.76
C THR A 7 -15.16 -21.21 8.88
N LYS A 8 -16.31 -20.89 8.27
CA LYS A 8 -16.45 -19.68 7.44
C LYS A 8 -16.12 -18.40 8.22
N GLU A 9 -16.51 -18.32 9.49
CA GLU A 9 -16.21 -17.15 10.35
C GLU A 9 -14.73 -17.06 10.71
N GLU A 10 -14.09 -18.19 11.04
CA GLU A 10 -12.64 -18.23 11.27
C GLU A 10 -11.88 -17.85 9.98
N PHE A 11 -12.27 -18.38 8.83
CA PHE A 11 -11.62 -18.08 7.55
C PHE A 11 -11.81 -16.61 7.15
N LYS A 12 -13.02 -16.05 7.30
CA LYS A 12 -13.28 -14.62 7.15
C LYS A 12 -12.38 -13.78 8.07
N THR A 13 -12.21 -14.20 9.32
CA THR A 13 -11.31 -13.53 10.27
C THR A 13 -9.86 -13.56 9.76
N GLN A 14 -9.39 -14.68 9.21
CA GLN A 14 -8.05 -14.76 8.62
C GLN A 14 -7.89 -13.83 7.41
N LEU A 15 -8.90 -13.69 6.55
CA LEU A 15 -8.88 -12.74 5.43
C LEU A 15 -8.81 -11.29 5.94
N MET A 16 -9.62 -10.94 6.95
CA MET A 16 -9.63 -9.61 7.56
C MET A 16 -8.31 -9.28 8.28
N ASN A 17 -7.65 -10.27 8.87
CA ASN A 17 -6.34 -10.11 9.49
C ASN A 17 -5.25 -9.68 8.50
N LEU A 18 -5.48 -9.72 7.18
CA LEU A 18 -4.53 -9.20 6.19
C LEU A 18 -4.66 -7.68 5.96
N GLN A 19 -5.63 -7.02 6.59
CA GLN A 19 -5.84 -5.56 6.45
C GLN A 19 -4.60 -4.73 6.78
N TYR A 20 -3.73 -5.18 7.69
CA TYR A 20 -2.49 -4.45 8.04
C TYR A 20 -1.51 -4.27 6.87
N ARG A 21 -1.61 -5.10 5.82
CA ARG A 21 -0.82 -4.96 4.58
C ARG A 21 -1.54 -4.13 3.52
N TYR A 22 -2.75 -3.65 3.78
CA TYR A 22 -3.46 -2.83 2.82
C TYR A 22 -2.73 -1.51 2.61
N HIS A 23 -2.74 -1.03 1.36
CA HIS A 23 -1.89 0.07 0.93
C HIS A 23 -2.22 1.43 1.58
N ILE A 24 -3.29 1.52 2.38
CA ILE A 24 -3.57 2.67 3.26
C ILE A 24 -2.43 2.90 4.25
N HIS A 25 -1.71 1.84 4.62
CA HIS A 25 -0.60 1.90 5.55
C HIS A 25 0.74 2.30 4.90
N HIS A 26 0.80 2.33 3.57
CA HIS A 26 1.99 2.70 2.82
C HIS A 26 2.36 4.18 3.10
N PRO A 27 3.65 4.52 3.31
CA PRO A 27 4.08 5.89 3.68
C PRO A 27 3.56 6.97 2.72
N PHE A 28 3.59 6.72 1.41
CA PHE A 28 3.02 7.62 0.40
C PHE A 28 1.52 7.90 0.58
N GLN A 29 0.70 6.90 0.95
CA GLN A 29 -0.73 7.13 1.22
C GLN A 29 -0.95 7.90 2.54
N LYS A 30 -0.15 7.61 3.57
CA LYS A 30 -0.18 8.38 4.81
C LYS A 30 0.17 9.85 4.56
N ALA A 31 1.26 10.10 3.86
CA ALA A 31 1.68 11.45 3.47
C ALA A 31 0.64 12.16 2.60
N MET A 32 0.01 11.43 1.67
CA MET A 32 -1.10 11.95 0.87
C MET A 32 -2.26 12.40 1.75
N ASN A 33 -2.67 11.58 2.72
CA ASN A 33 -3.77 11.89 3.62
C ASN A 33 -3.44 13.02 4.61
N GLU A 34 -2.17 13.16 4.99
CA GLU A 34 -1.67 14.19 5.90
C GLU A 34 -1.34 15.53 5.20
N GLY A 35 -1.55 15.64 3.89
CA GLY A 35 -1.27 16.87 3.15
C GLY A 35 0.21 17.11 2.81
N LYS A 36 1.06 16.09 2.92
CA LYS A 36 2.52 16.21 2.76
C LYS A 36 3.02 16.00 1.33
N LEU A 37 2.16 15.57 0.41
CA LEU A 37 2.55 15.42 -0.99
C LEU A 37 2.46 16.74 -1.73
N ASN A 38 3.42 17.00 -2.61
CA ASN A 38 3.34 18.13 -3.53
C ASN A 38 2.41 17.81 -4.73
N GLN A 39 2.08 18.84 -5.51
CA GLN A 39 1.19 18.71 -6.67
C GLN A 39 1.71 17.71 -7.73
N SER A 40 3.03 17.66 -7.96
CA SER A 40 3.64 16.72 -8.91
C SER A 40 3.45 15.27 -8.47
N GLN A 41 3.61 14.99 -7.17
CA GLN A 41 3.39 13.66 -6.58
C GLN A 41 1.92 13.23 -6.67
N ILE A 42 0.96 14.14 -6.42
CA ILE A 42 -0.47 13.86 -6.60
C ILE A 42 -0.79 13.55 -8.07
N LYS A 43 -0.33 14.40 -9.01
CA LYS A 43 -0.50 14.17 -10.45
C LYS A 43 0.08 12.83 -10.88
N GLY A 44 1.30 12.53 -10.45
CA GLY A 44 1.99 11.26 -10.70
C GLY A 44 1.18 10.05 -10.25
N TRP A 45 0.62 10.11 -9.03
CA TRP A 45 -0.24 9.08 -8.52
C TRP A 45 -1.52 8.90 -9.35
N VAL A 46 -2.21 10.00 -9.69
CA VAL A 46 -3.45 9.95 -10.50
C VAL A 46 -3.20 9.35 -11.87
N ALA A 47 -2.13 9.77 -12.55
CA ALA A 47 -1.77 9.26 -13.88
C ALA A 47 -1.42 7.76 -13.85
N ASN A 48 -0.64 7.32 -12.87
CA ASN A 48 -0.26 5.91 -12.74
C ASN A 48 -1.44 5.02 -12.34
N ARG A 49 -2.27 5.47 -11.40
CA ARG A 49 -3.44 4.71 -10.95
C ARG A 49 -4.52 4.61 -12.03
N PHE A 50 -4.57 5.53 -12.99
CA PHE A 50 -5.45 5.39 -14.16
C PHE A 50 -5.20 4.07 -14.91
N TYR A 51 -3.95 3.62 -15.04
CA TYR A 51 -3.63 2.32 -15.66
C TYR A 51 -4.26 1.14 -14.91
N TYR A 52 -4.23 1.18 -13.57
CA TYR A 52 -4.96 0.19 -12.76
C TYR A 52 -6.46 0.26 -13.04
N GLN A 53 -7.04 1.46 -13.09
CA GLN A 53 -8.49 1.64 -13.30
C GLN A 53 -9.00 1.10 -14.64
N ILE A 54 -8.29 1.35 -15.74
CA ILE A 54 -8.66 0.85 -17.07
C ILE A 54 -8.37 -0.65 -17.23
N THR A 55 -7.57 -1.22 -16.33
CA THR A 55 -7.26 -2.66 -16.34
C THR A 55 -8.32 -3.48 -15.59
N ILE A 56 -9.03 -2.89 -14.62
CA ILE A 56 -10.11 -3.58 -13.88
C ILE A 56 -11.16 -4.22 -14.80
N PRO A 57 -11.81 -3.51 -15.74
CA PRO A 57 -12.82 -4.14 -16.60
C PRO A 57 -12.23 -5.24 -17.51
N LYS A 58 -10.96 -5.10 -17.94
CA LYS A 58 -10.25 -6.17 -18.69
C LYS A 58 -10.02 -7.41 -17.84
N LYS A 59 -9.62 -7.22 -16.58
CA LYS A 59 -9.45 -8.28 -15.58
C LYS A 59 -10.78 -8.97 -15.30
N ASP A 60 -11.86 -8.21 -15.12
CA ASP A 60 -13.19 -8.76 -14.89
C ASP A 60 -13.74 -9.50 -16.11
N ALA A 61 -13.47 -9.01 -17.33
CA ALA A 61 -13.80 -9.74 -18.55
C ALA A 61 -13.06 -11.07 -18.67
N ALA A 62 -11.78 -11.13 -18.23
CA ALA A 62 -11.02 -12.38 -18.20
C ALA A 62 -11.63 -13.40 -17.22
N ILE A 63 -12.10 -12.95 -16.05
CA ILE A 63 -12.84 -13.79 -15.10
C ILE A 63 -14.12 -14.33 -15.75
N LEU A 64 -14.89 -13.47 -16.40
CA LEU A 64 -16.12 -13.86 -17.10
C LEU A 64 -15.86 -14.87 -18.23
N ALA A 65 -14.78 -14.70 -18.98
CA ALA A 65 -14.40 -15.61 -20.06
C ALA A 65 -14.04 -17.01 -19.54
N ASN A 66 -13.47 -17.10 -18.33
CA ASN A 66 -13.10 -18.36 -17.68
C ASN A 66 -14.24 -18.97 -16.84
N CYS A 67 -15.32 -18.23 -16.61
CA CYS A 67 -16.42 -18.62 -15.72
C CYS A 67 -17.52 -19.36 -16.49
N ASP A 68 -17.77 -20.61 -16.12
CA ASP A 68 -18.83 -21.46 -16.66
C ASP A 68 -20.20 -21.24 -15.98
N ASP A 69 -20.23 -20.68 -14.77
CA ASP A 69 -21.47 -20.35 -14.04
C ASP A 69 -22.20 -19.11 -14.59
N ARG A 70 -23.37 -19.33 -15.20
CA ARG A 70 -24.22 -18.26 -15.75
C ARG A 70 -24.69 -17.25 -14.70
N LEU A 71 -25.08 -17.70 -13.50
CA LEU A 71 -25.61 -16.82 -12.46
C LEU A 71 -24.50 -15.93 -11.90
N PHE A 72 -23.31 -16.51 -11.70
CA PHE A 72 -22.14 -15.73 -11.32
C PHE A 72 -21.80 -14.67 -12.37
N ARG A 73 -21.77 -15.04 -13.66
CA ARG A 73 -21.53 -14.07 -14.75
C ARG A 73 -22.55 -12.93 -14.79
N GLN A 74 -23.83 -13.21 -14.53
CA GLN A 74 -24.89 -12.18 -14.50
C GLN A 74 -24.66 -11.13 -13.41
N GLN A 75 -24.06 -11.52 -12.28
CA GLN A 75 -23.72 -10.57 -11.22
C GLN A 75 -22.40 -9.86 -11.52
N TRP A 76 -21.39 -10.62 -11.96
CA TRP A 76 -20.03 -10.09 -12.15
C TRP A 76 -19.90 -9.08 -13.29
N ILE A 77 -20.77 -9.15 -14.31
CA ILE A 77 -20.80 -8.19 -15.42
C ILE A 77 -21.03 -6.74 -14.95
N GLN A 78 -21.71 -6.54 -13.83
CA GLN A 78 -21.98 -5.21 -13.28
C GLN A 78 -20.67 -4.44 -12.99
N ARG A 79 -19.60 -5.13 -12.59
CA ARG A 79 -18.29 -4.51 -12.34
C ARG A 79 -17.69 -3.87 -13.59
N ILE A 80 -17.91 -4.48 -14.76
CA ILE A 80 -17.48 -3.90 -16.05
C ILE A 80 -18.32 -2.66 -16.36
N ILE A 81 -19.65 -2.76 -16.21
CA ILE A 81 -20.57 -1.64 -16.44
C ILE A 81 -20.25 -0.45 -15.51
N ASP A 82 -19.95 -0.71 -14.24
CA ASP A 82 -19.59 0.33 -13.27
C ASP A 82 -18.30 1.07 -13.66
N HIS A 83 -17.36 0.40 -14.31
CA HIS A 83 -16.09 0.98 -14.75
C HIS A 83 -16.19 1.66 -16.11
N ASP A 84 -16.75 0.99 -17.11
CA ASP A 84 -16.82 1.47 -18.49
C ASP A 84 -17.98 2.45 -18.71
N GLY A 85 -19.07 2.27 -17.95
CA GLY A 85 -20.33 2.95 -18.16
C GLY A 85 -21.19 2.27 -19.23
N THR A 86 -22.20 2.98 -19.67
CA THR A 86 -23.08 2.60 -20.79
C THR A 86 -23.10 3.71 -21.83
N ASN A 87 -23.88 3.55 -22.90
CA ASN A 87 -24.13 4.62 -23.85
C ASN A 87 -24.94 5.80 -23.27
N LYS A 88 -25.54 5.63 -22.08
CA LYS A 88 -26.36 6.66 -21.42
C LYS A 88 -25.68 7.29 -20.20
N GLU A 89 -24.78 6.55 -19.56
CA GLU A 89 -24.22 6.91 -18.27
C GLU A 89 -22.72 6.66 -18.24
N ASP A 90 -21.97 7.64 -17.76
CA ASP A 90 -20.52 7.54 -17.56
C ASP A 90 -20.15 6.53 -16.46
N GLY A 91 -19.12 5.74 -16.71
CA GLY A 91 -18.53 4.85 -15.71
C GLY A 91 -17.40 5.47 -14.88
N GLY A 92 -16.83 4.64 -14.00
CA GLY A 92 -15.69 4.98 -13.14
C GLY A 92 -14.45 5.46 -13.90
N ILE A 93 -14.23 5.00 -15.14
CA ILE A 93 -13.11 5.47 -15.98
C ILE A 93 -13.28 6.95 -16.35
N GLN A 94 -14.50 7.37 -16.75
CA GLN A 94 -14.76 8.79 -17.02
C GLN A 94 -14.66 9.64 -15.75
N ALA A 95 -15.15 9.13 -14.62
CA ALA A 95 -14.97 9.80 -13.33
C ALA A 95 -13.49 9.95 -12.95
N TRP A 96 -12.64 8.97 -13.25
CA TRP A 96 -11.19 9.08 -13.03
C TRP A 96 -10.53 10.10 -13.99
N LEU A 97 -11.00 10.22 -15.23
CA LEU A 97 -10.51 11.26 -16.16
C LEU A 97 -10.87 12.67 -15.68
N ARG A 98 -12.04 12.84 -15.05
CA ARG A 98 -12.40 14.09 -14.35
C ARG A 98 -11.47 14.36 -13.17
N LEU A 99 -11.15 13.35 -12.36
CA LEU A 99 -10.16 13.47 -11.29
C LEU A 99 -8.79 13.90 -11.83
N ALA A 100 -8.33 13.30 -12.94
CA ALA A 100 -7.08 13.68 -13.59
C ALA A 100 -7.08 15.15 -14.02
N THR A 101 -8.18 15.61 -14.62
CA THR A 101 -8.38 17.02 -15.02
C THR A 101 -8.36 17.95 -13.81
N ALA A 102 -9.09 17.61 -12.74
CA ALA A 102 -9.11 18.37 -11.49
C ALA A 102 -7.72 18.44 -10.82
N CYS A 103 -6.90 17.41 -11.01
CA CYS A 103 -5.51 17.41 -10.55
C CYS A 103 -4.54 18.13 -11.51
N GLY A 104 -5.01 18.65 -12.65
CA GLY A 104 -4.22 19.42 -13.61
C GLY A 104 -3.46 18.58 -14.64
N LEU A 105 -3.98 17.40 -14.99
CA LEU A 105 -3.56 16.61 -16.16
C LEU A 105 -4.60 16.79 -17.27
N SER A 106 -4.18 16.95 -18.52
CA SER A 106 -5.16 16.92 -19.61
C SER A 106 -5.69 15.51 -19.85
N ARG A 107 -6.87 15.43 -20.48
CA ARG A 107 -7.48 14.15 -20.87
C ARG A 107 -6.55 13.34 -21.78
N ASP A 108 -5.98 13.98 -22.80
CA ASP A 108 -5.10 13.33 -23.77
C ASP A 108 -3.81 12.81 -23.13
N GLU A 109 -3.24 13.56 -22.18
CA GLU A 109 -2.07 13.10 -21.43
C GLU A 109 -2.38 11.87 -20.59
N THR A 110 -3.54 11.86 -19.94
CA THR A 110 -3.98 10.72 -19.12
C THR A 110 -4.23 9.48 -20.00
N LEU A 111 -4.90 9.66 -21.14
CA LEU A 111 -5.20 8.59 -22.10
C LEU A 111 -3.96 8.07 -22.83
N SER A 112 -2.94 8.90 -23.04
CA SER A 112 -1.69 8.50 -23.68
C SER A 112 -0.88 7.49 -22.86
N LEU A 113 -1.15 7.38 -21.56
CA LEU A 113 -0.41 6.56 -20.60
C LEU A 113 1.09 6.88 -20.53
N LYS A 114 1.56 8.01 -21.09
CA LYS A 114 2.99 8.38 -21.16
C LYS A 114 3.67 8.53 -19.78
N HIS A 115 2.86 8.72 -18.73
CA HIS A 115 3.33 8.87 -17.35
C HIS A 115 3.23 7.57 -16.53
N VAL A 116 2.73 6.47 -17.11
CA VAL A 116 2.62 5.19 -16.42
C VAL A 116 4.02 4.57 -16.32
N LEU A 117 4.45 4.35 -15.10
CA LEU A 117 5.78 3.85 -14.80
C LEU A 117 5.86 2.35 -15.08
N PRO A 118 7.03 1.83 -15.52
CA PRO A 118 7.21 0.41 -15.80
C PRO A 118 6.86 -0.51 -14.61
N GLY A 119 7.26 -0.15 -13.39
CA GLY A 119 6.93 -0.92 -12.19
C GLY A 119 5.43 -0.98 -11.90
N VAL A 120 4.72 0.14 -12.13
CA VAL A 120 3.24 0.17 -12.04
C VAL A 120 2.64 -0.72 -13.11
N LYS A 121 3.12 -0.63 -14.35
CA LYS A 121 2.64 -1.46 -15.45
C LYS A 121 2.82 -2.94 -15.14
N PHE A 122 3.99 -3.37 -14.69
CA PHE A 122 4.24 -4.78 -14.34
C PHE A 122 3.37 -5.27 -13.18
N ALA A 123 3.20 -4.48 -12.12
CA ALA A 123 2.34 -4.84 -11.00
C ALA A 123 0.87 -4.99 -11.43
N VAL A 124 0.36 -4.05 -12.23
CA VAL A 124 -1.02 -4.07 -12.75
C VAL A 124 -1.22 -5.20 -13.76
N ASP A 125 -0.26 -5.41 -14.67
CA ASP A 125 -0.32 -6.47 -15.68
C ASP A 125 -0.27 -7.85 -15.01
N ALA A 126 0.50 -8.03 -13.94
CA ALA A 126 0.50 -9.27 -13.15
C ALA A 126 -0.90 -9.61 -12.63
N TYR A 127 -1.68 -8.59 -12.22
CA TYR A 127 -3.06 -8.81 -11.77
C TYR A 127 -3.96 -9.31 -12.91
N TYR A 128 -3.87 -8.66 -14.07
CA TYR A 128 -4.61 -9.06 -15.25
C TYR A 128 -4.22 -10.46 -15.73
N GLN A 129 -2.93 -10.79 -15.76
CA GLN A 129 -2.44 -12.11 -16.17
C GLN A 129 -2.89 -13.20 -15.20
N PHE A 130 -2.87 -12.93 -13.89
CA PHE A 130 -3.40 -13.87 -12.90
C PHE A 130 -4.88 -14.20 -13.17
N ALA A 131 -5.72 -13.18 -13.39
CA ALA A 131 -7.14 -13.41 -13.67
C ALA A 131 -7.41 -14.14 -14.98
N LYS A 132 -6.53 -13.99 -15.97
CA LYS A 132 -6.62 -14.68 -17.25
C LYS A 132 -6.25 -16.18 -17.13
N GLN A 133 -5.36 -16.54 -16.23
CA GLN A 133 -4.76 -17.88 -16.17
C GLN A 133 -5.27 -18.74 -15.01
N ALA A 134 -5.61 -18.14 -13.88
CA ALA A 134 -6.08 -18.85 -12.70
C ALA A 134 -7.51 -19.39 -12.87
N PRO A 135 -7.92 -20.39 -12.09
CA PRO A 135 -9.33 -20.76 -11.95
C PRO A 135 -10.18 -19.52 -11.64
N TRP A 136 -11.35 -19.40 -12.28
CA TRP A 136 -12.16 -18.17 -12.19
C TRP A 136 -12.56 -17.85 -10.74
N GLN A 137 -12.69 -18.86 -9.88
CA GLN A 137 -12.99 -18.70 -8.46
C GLN A 137 -11.84 -18.05 -7.69
N GLU A 138 -10.60 -18.47 -7.96
CA GLU A 138 -9.39 -17.85 -7.39
C GLU A 138 -9.23 -16.41 -7.89
N ALA A 139 -9.45 -16.20 -9.19
CA ALA A 139 -9.40 -14.89 -9.82
C ALA A 139 -10.47 -13.94 -9.25
N ALA A 140 -11.69 -14.42 -9.03
CA ALA A 140 -12.75 -13.66 -8.36
C ALA A 140 -12.38 -13.32 -6.91
N GLY A 141 -11.93 -14.31 -6.13
CA GLY A 141 -11.53 -14.11 -4.72
C GLY A 141 -10.38 -13.12 -4.50
N SER A 142 -9.55 -12.88 -5.53
CA SER A 142 -8.51 -11.86 -5.48
C SER A 142 -9.02 -10.41 -5.34
N CYS A 143 -10.31 -10.14 -5.58
CA CYS A 143 -10.87 -8.80 -5.44
C CYS A 143 -11.10 -8.41 -3.97
N LEU A 144 -10.98 -9.34 -3.01
CA LEU A 144 -11.35 -9.16 -1.60
C LEU A 144 -10.58 -8.07 -0.86
N THR A 145 -9.51 -7.50 -1.43
CA THR A 145 -8.96 -6.21 -0.94
C THR A 145 -9.99 -5.07 -0.91
N GLU A 146 -11.10 -5.20 -1.66
CA GLU A 146 -12.23 -4.28 -1.62
C GLU A 146 -12.88 -4.20 -0.23
N LEU A 147 -12.70 -5.20 0.63
CA LEU A 147 -13.11 -5.16 2.04
C LEU A 147 -12.48 -3.96 2.78
N PHE A 148 -11.33 -3.49 2.31
CA PHE A 148 -10.55 -2.43 2.94
C PHE A 148 -10.67 -1.08 2.20
N ALA A 149 -11.31 -1.06 1.03
CA ALA A 149 -11.36 0.11 0.16
C ALA A 149 -12.26 1.26 0.65
N PRO A 150 -13.41 1.05 1.32
CA PRO A 150 -14.25 2.15 1.77
C PRO A 150 -13.51 3.18 2.64
N GLN A 151 -12.68 2.71 3.58
CA GLN A 151 -11.92 3.58 4.48
C GLN A 151 -10.99 4.52 3.71
N ILE A 152 -10.21 4.00 2.76
CA ILE A 152 -9.23 4.83 2.02
C ILE A 152 -9.92 5.88 1.14
N HIS A 153 -11.13 5.61 0.66
CA HIS A 153 -11.91 6.58 -0.11
C HIS A 153 -12.54 7.65 0.79
N GLN A 154 -13.05 7.28 1.96
CA GLN A 154 -13.56 8.21 2.96
C GLN A 154 -12.47 9.17 3.45
N ASP A 155 -11.27 8.65 3.72
CA ASP A 155 -10.14 9.45 4.18
C ASP A 155 -9.78 10.54 3.16
N ARG A 156 -9.71 10.19 1.86
CA ARG A 156 -9.45 11.18 0.79
C ARG A 156 -10.54 12.24 0.69
N LEU A 157 -11.81 11.85 0.77
CA LEU A 157 -12.93 12.79 0.71
C LEU A 157 -12.94 13.77 1.89
N LYS A 158 -12.42 13.35 3.05
CA LYS A 158 -12.29 14.20 4.23
C LYS A 158 -11.05 15.10 4.17
N SER A 159 -9.90 14.57 3.75
CA SER A 159 -8.60 15.25 3.88
C SER A 159 -8.23 16.11 2.67
N TRP A 160 -8.55 15.69 1.44
CA TRP A 160 -8.08 16.37 0.23
C TRP A 160 -8.64 17.79 0.08
N PRO A 161 -9.93 18.08 0.35
CA PRO A 161 -10.43 19.46 0.25
C PRO A 161 -9.71 20.43 1.19
N ILE A 162 -9.15 19.94 2.31
CA ILE A 162 -8.43 20.74 3.30
C ILE A 162 -6.97 20.93 2.87
N HIS A 163 -6.30 19.84 2.49
CA HIS A 163 -4.85 19.86 2.24
C HIS A 163 -4.47 20.22 0.80
N TYR A 164 -5.36 19.98 -0.17
CA TYR A 164 -5.12 20.21 -1.59
C TYR A 164 -6.27 21.04 -2.19
N PRO A 165 -6.51 22.28 -1.71
CA PRO A 165 -7.67 23.09 -2.12
C PRO A 165 -7.64 23.50 -3.60
N TRP A 166 -6.51 23.30 -4.28
CA TRP A 166 -6.36 23.51 -5.72
C TRP A 166 -6.98 22.38 -6.58
N ILE A 167 -7.37 21.25 -5.98
CA ILE A 167 -8.07 20.17 -6.67
C ILE A 167 -9.56 20.51 -6.69
N ASP A 168 -10.13 20.59 -7.90
CA ASP A 168 -11.57 20.78 -8.07
C ASP A 168 -12.36 19.63 -7.41
N GLN A 169 -13.34 19.98 -6.58
CA GLN A 169 -14.16 19.03 -5.83
C GLN A 169 -15.03 18.15 -6.74
N GLU A 170 -15.37 18.61 -7.95
CA GLU A 170 -16.10 17.80 -8.93
C GLU A 170 -15.28 16.55 -9.35
N GLY A 171 -13.95 16.64 -9.31
CA GLY A 171 -13.04 15.54 -9.57
C GLY A 171 -13.09 14.42 -8.52
N LEU A 172 -13.61 14.70 -7.31
CA LEU A 172 -13.66 13.72 -6.21
C LEU A 172 -14.87 12.76 -6.30
N THR A 173 -15.73 12.91 -7.31
CA THR A 173 -16.92 12.08 -7.55
C THR A 173 -16.60 10.59 -7.65
N TYR A 174 -15.45 10.22 -8.24
CA TYR A 174 -14.99 8.83 -8.31
C TYR A 174 -14.88 8.18 -6.92
N PHE A 175 -14.34 8.88 -5.91
CA PHE A 175 -14.20 8.30 -4.58
C PHE A 175 -15.57 8.12 -3.88
N LYS A 176 -16.53 9.02 -4.14
CA LYS A 176 -17.89 8.91 -3.62
C LYS A 176 -18.62 7.70 -4.18
N SER A 177 -18.56 7.48 -5.49
CA SER A 177 -19.24 6.35 -6.13
C SER A 177 -18.67 5.00 -5.67
N ARG A 178 -17.35 4.89 -5.51
CA ARG A 178 -16.70 3.65 -5.08
C ARG A 178 -17.07 3.20 -3.67
N ILE A 179 -17.43 4.10 -2.75
CA ILE A 179 -17.88 3.68 -1.40
C ILE A 179 -19.14 2.81 -1.50
N LYS A 180 -20.12 3.22 -2.31
CA LYS A 180 -21.37 2.47 -2.50
C LYS A 180 -21.14 1.19 -3.30
N GLN A 181 -20.41 1.28 -4.40
CA GLN A 181 -20.15 0.13 -5.29
C GLN A 181 -19.34 -0.96 -4.59
N ALA A 182 -18.25 -0.60 -3.89
CA ALA A 182 -17.37 -1.57 -3.23
C ALA A 182 -18.11 -2.41 -2.18
N ASN A 183 -19.08 -1.85 -1.46
CA ASN A 183 -19.87 -2.61 -0.48
C ASN A 183 -20.71 -3.71 -1.15
N GLN A 184 -21.38 -3.40 -2.27
CA GLN A 184 -22.19 -4.37 -3.00
C GLN A 184 -21.34 -5.45 -3.70
N ASP A 185 -20.21 -5.00 -4.26
CA ASP A 185 -19.22 -5.83 -4.95
C ASP A 185 -18.60 -6.90 -4.04
N VAL A 186 -18.28 -6.52 -2.80
CA VAL A 186 -17.50 -7.35 -1.89
C VAL A 186 -18.33 -8.37 -1.11
N GLU A 187 -19.59 -8.07 -0.81
CA GLU A 187 -20.49 -9.01 -0.11
C GLU A 187 -20.66 -10.30 -0.90
N HIS A 188 -20.96 -10.19 -2.20
CA HIS A 188 -21.10 -11.34 -3.09
C HIS A 188 -19.79 -12.11 -3.25
N ALA A 189 -18.68 -11.40 -3.51
CA ALA A 189 -17.37 -12.03 -3.70
C ALA A 189 -16.88 -12.75 -2.42
N LEU A 190 -17.14 -12.17 -1.24
CA LEU A 190 -16.81 -12.78 0.03
C LEU A 190 -17.64 -14.04 0.27
N ALA A 191 -18.97 -13.96 0.16
CA ALA A 191 -19.85 -15.11 0.34
C ALA A 191 -19.43 -16.26 -0.57
N PHE A 192 -19.20 -15.97 -1.86
CA PHE A 192 -18.72 -16.95 -2.83
C PHE A 192 -17.37 -17.56 -2.44
N THR A 193 -16.40 -16.74 -2.02
CA THR A 193 -15.07 -17.23 -1.65
C THR A 193 -15.13 -18.13 -0.40
N LEU A 194 -15.97 -17.78 0.58
CA LEU A 194 -16.18 -18.59 1.79
C LEU A 194 -16.84 -19.94 1.47
N ASP A 195 -17.71 -19.99 0.47
CA ASP A 195 -18.35 -21.22 0.00
C ASP A 195 -17.39 -22.09 -0.82
N TYR A 196 -16.62 -21.48 -1.72
CA TYR A 196 -15.67 -22.20 -2.58
C TYR A 196 -14.49 -22.80 -1.80
N CYS A 197 -14.01 -22.11 -0.76
CA CYS A 197 -12.87 -22.53 0.06
C CYS A 197 -13.29 -23.51 1.17
N ASP A 198 -13.85 -24.64 0.76
CA ASP A 198 -14.37 -25.74 1.58
C ASP A 198 -13.30 -26.70 2.14
N THR A 199 -12.03 -26.47 1.78
CA THR A 199 -10.87 -27.27 2.20
C THR A 199 -9.78 -26.37 2.73
N LYS A 200 -8.92 -26.90 3.62
CA LYS A 200 -7.87 -26.09 4.26
C LYS A 200 -6.88 -25.58 3.23
N GLU A 201 -6.58 -26.39 2.22
CA GLU A 201 -5.72 -26.06 1.09
C GLU A 201 -6.27 -24.87 0.30
N LYS A 202 -7.57 -24.87 -0.03
CA LYS A 202 -8.21 -23.74 -0.71
C LYS A 202 -8.23 -22.48 0.16
N GLN A 203 -8.48 -22.60 1.47
CA GLN A 203 -8.43 -21.46 2.38
C GLN A 203 -7.04 -20.82 2.43
N LEU A 204 -5.99 -21.63 2.59
CA LEU A 204 -4.60 -21.14 2.58
C LEU A 204 -4.22 -20.57 1.21
N ARG A 205 -4.70 -21.17 0.12
CA ARG A 205 -4.52 -20.66 -1.24
C ARG A 205 -5.16 -19.28 -1.42
N ALA A 206 -6.38 -19.08 -0.94
CA ALA A 206 -7.07 -17.79 -0.98
C ALA A 206 -6.35 -16.72 -0.14
N ILE A 207 -5.81 -17.08 1.03
CA ILE A 207 -4.94 -16.17 1.83
C ILE A 207 -3.71 -15.74 1.02
N ASN A 208 -3.05 -16.67 0.34
CA ASN A 208 -1.89 -16.36 -0.51
C ASN A 208 -2.25 -15.48 -1.72
N ILE A 209 -3.41 -15.70 -2.32
CA ILE A 209 -3.92 -14.86 -3.42
C ILE A 209 -4.20 -13.43 -2.92
N LEU A 210 -4.78 -13.30 -1.72
CA LEU A 210 -5.01 -11.99 -1.13
C LEU A 210 -3.69 -11.28 -0.78
N HIS A 211 -2.69 -12.00 -0.28
CA HIS A 211 -1.32 -11.49 -0.14
C HIS A 211 -0.76 -10.96 -1.48
N PHE A 212 -0.84 -11.77 -2.54
CA PHE A 212 -0.41 -11.36 -3.88
C PHE A 212 -1.10 -10.05 -4.34
N LYS A 213 -2.41 -9.94 -4.13
CA LYS A 213 -3.14 -8.70 -4.46
C LYS A 213 -2.67 -7.51 -3.63
N LEU A 214 -2.41 -7.70 -2.34
CA LEU A 214 -1.89 -6.65 -1.45
C LEU A 214 -0.49 -6.20 -1.92
N ASP A 215 0.35 -7.13 -2.36
CA ASP A 215 1.69 -6.85 -2.88
C ASP A 215 1.65 -6.05 -4.19
N ILE A 216 0.68 -6.32 -5.08
CA ILE A 216 0.44 -5.49 -6.28
C ILE A 216 0.15 -4.04 -5.88
N LEU A 217 -0.78 -3.84 -4.95
CA LEU A 217 -1.18 -2.50 -4.52
C LEU A 217 -0.03 -1.74 -3.85
N TRP A 218 0.80 -2.45 -3.10
CA TRP A 218 2.00 -1.90 -2.45
C TRP A 218 3.07 -1.53 -3.48
N SER A 219 3.39 -2.44 -4.41
CA SER A 219 4.41 -2.25 -5.45
C SER A 219 4.09 -1.07 -6.38
N ILE A 220 2.81 -0.81 -6.65
CA ILE A 220 2.37 0.38 -7.39
C ILE A 220 2.82 1.64 -6.65
N LEU A 221 2.62 1.70 -5.33
CA LEU A 221 2.99 2.87 -4.55
C LEU A 221 4.49 2.98 -4.33
N ASP A 222 5.22 1.88 -4.14
CA ASP A 222 6.69 1.90 -4.08
C ASP A 222 7.26 2.55 -5.34
N THR A 223 6.79 2.10 -6.50
CA THR A 223 7.23 2.62 -7.82
C THR A 223 6.96 4.12 -7.95
N ILE A 224 5.75 4.57 -7.60
CA ILE A 224 5.37 5.99 -7.66
C ILE A 224 6.20 6.81 -6.67
N SER A 225 6.41 6.28 -5.46
CA SER A 225 7.13 6.97 -4.39
C SER A 225 8.57 7.23 -4.79
N ILE A 226 9.27 6.19 -5.24
CA ILE A 226 10.66 6.27 -5.69
C ILE A 226 10.80 7.26 -6.86
N TYR A 227 9.96 7.11 -7.90
CA TYR A 227 10.07 7.94 -9.10
C TYR A 227 9.80 9.42 -8.83
N HIS A 228 8.81 9.73 -7.99
CA HIS A 228 8.46 11.12 -7.65
C HIS A 228 9.26 11.67 -6.45
N GLY A 229 10.37 11.03 -6.09
CA GLY A 229 11.28 11.48 -5.04
C GLY A 229 10.62 11.57 -3.65
N PHE A 230 9.53 10.83 -3.43
CA PHE A 230 9.01 10.64 -2.08
C PHE A 230 9.87 9.57 -1.43
N ALA A 231 10.93 10.01 -0.75
CA ALA A 231 11.85 9.10 -0.08
C ALA A 231 11.06 8.24 0.91
N LEU A 232 10.98 6.93 0.61
CA LEU A 232 10.60 5.92 1.60
C LEU A 232 11.78 5.82 2.56
N GLN A 233 11.80 6.75 3.51
CA GLN A 233 12.82 6.90 4.52
C GLN A 233 12.55 5.85 5.61
N PRO A 234 13.25 4.70 5.59
CA PRO A 234 12.94 3.62 6.50
C PRO A 234 13.20 4.11 7.91
N LYS A 235 12.26 3.87 8.81
CA LYS A 235 12.43 4.30 10.19
C LYS A 235 13.42 3.38 10.87
N VAL A 236 14.40 3.97 11.54
CA VAL A 236 15.46 3.24 12.20
C VAL A 236 15.01 2.93 13.62
N LYS A 237 15.02 1.64 13.98
CA LYS A 237 14.74 1.19 15.34
C LYS A 237 15.80 0.24 15.85
N ILE A 238 16.07 0.25 17.15
CA ILE A 238 16.88 -0.80 17.80
C ILE A 238 16.18 -2.14 17.65
N ALA A 239 16.93 -3.17 17.27
CA ALA A 239 16.38 -4.50 17.03
C ALA A 239 15.84 -5.08 18.36
N PRO A 240 14.68 -5.77 18.37
CA PRO A 240 14.00 -6.20 19.60
C PRO A 240 14.84 -7.06 20.56
N ARG A 241 15.87 -7.74 20.05
CA ARG A 241 16.79 -8.56 20.85
C ARG A 241 17.79 -7.75 21.68
N PHE A 242 17.92 -6.46 21.42
CA PHE A 242 18.80 -5.57 22.17
C PHE A 242 18.01 -4.64 23.08
N LYS A 243 18.55 -4.38 24.27
CA LYS A 243 18.05 -3.37 25.19
C LYS A 243 19.08 -2.26 25.34
N PHE A 244 18.69 -1.04 24.98
CA PHE A 244 19.51 0.16 25.14
C PHE A 244 19.27 0.81 26.49
N GLN A 245 20.31 0.97 27.31
CA GLN A 245 20.21 1.60 28.63
C GLN A 245 21.54 2.25 29.06
N TRP A 246 21.46 3.13 30.06
CA TRP A 246 22.63 3.62 30.79
C TRP A 246 23.13 2.55 31.76
N GLU A 247 24.45 2.34 31.83
CA GLU A 247 25.09 1.43 32.77
C GLU A 247 26.03 2.20 33.70
N GLU A 248 25.68 2.22 34.99
CA GLU A 248 26.36 3.05 36.00
C GLU A 248 27.81 2.61 36.22
N THR A 249 28.06 1.28 36.16
CA THR A 249 29.39 0.70 36.35
C THR A 249 30.37 1.18 35.27
N GLN A 250 29.89 1.27 34.04
CA GLN A 250 30.69 1.67 32.87
C GLN A 250 30.61 3.16 32.57
N LYS A 251 29.77 3.90 33.30
CA LYS A 251 29.45 5.32 33.08
C LYS A 251 29.21 5.65 31.60
N SER A 252 28.49 4.77 30.91
CA SER A 252 28.20 4.89 29.46
C SER A 252 26.90 4.17 29.09
N PHE A 253 26.36 4.52 27.92
CA PHE A 253 25.25 3.76 27.34
C PHE A 253 25.73 2.43 26.78
N VAL A 254 24.90 1.40 26.90
CA VAL A 254 25.21 0.04 26.45
C VAL A 254 24.04 -0.56 25.66
N LEU A 255 24.35 -1.48 24.75
CA LEU A 255 23.37 -2.41 24.19
C LEU A 255 23.53 -3.77 24.89
N LEU A 256 22.51 -4.16 25.65
CA LEU A 256 22.43 -5.48 26.29
C LEU A 256 21.79 -6.49 25.34
N TYR A 257 22.31 -7.70 25.33
CA TYR A 257 21.76 -8.87 24.63
C TYR A 257 22.06 -10.14 25.44
N PRO A 258 21.44 -11.30 25.15
CA PRO A 258 21.49 -12.46 26.05
C PRO A 258 22.91 -12.95 26.39
N GLU A 259 23.86 -12.81 25.46
CA GLU A 259 25.23 -13.30 25.59
C GLU A 259 26.24 -12.21 26.02
N GLY A 260 25.82 -10.98 26.29
CA GLY A 260 26.75 -9.93 26.74
C GLY A 260 26.25 -8.49 26.64
N MET A 261 27.20 -7.56 26.62
CA MET A 261 26.95 -6.13 26.47
C MET A 261 27.94 -5.49 25.49
N ILE A 262 27.46 -4.53 24.71
CA ILE A 262 28.30 -3.66 23.89
C ILE A 262 28.34 -2.28 24.55
N GLN A 263 29.53 -1.84 24.93
CA GLN A 263 29.76 -0.48 25.44
C GLN A 263 29.82 0.51 24.28
N LEU A 264 29.05 1.59 24.37
CA LEU A 264 28.97 2.62 23.33
C LEU A 264 29.80 3.84 23.72
N ASN A 265 30.45 4.44 22.74
CA ASN A 265 30.99 5.79 22.90
C ASN A 265 29.86 6.84 22.85
N GLU A 266 30.19 8.07 23.19
CA GLU A 266 29.22 9.17 23.26
C GLU A 266 28.48 9.37 21.93
N SER A 267 29.20 9.48 20.81
CA SER A 267 28.61 9.66 19.47
C SER A 267 27.64 8.53 19.08
N SER A 268 28.04 7.28 19.29
CA SER A 268 27.21 6.10 19.02
C SER A 268 25.94 6.10 19.87
N SER A 269 26.05 6.52 21.14
CA SER A 269 24.91 6.59 22.05
C SER A 269 23.90 7.67 21.63
N GLU A 270 24.37 8.81 21.12
CA GLU A 270 23.50 9.88 20.64
C GLU A 270 22.71 9.47 19.40
N ILE A 271 23.34 8.74 18.47
CA ILE A 271 22.66 8.18 17.31
C ILE A 271 21.61 7.13 17.72
N LEU A 272 21.99 6.19 18.59
CA LEU A 272 21.09 5.10 19.00
C LEU A 272 19.90 5.57 19.86
N LYS A 273 20.04 6.66 20.63
CA LYS A 273 18.90 7.29 21.33
C LYS A 273 17.76 7.67 20.39
N LEU A 274 18.09 8.04 19.15
CA LEU A 274 17.12 8.45 18.13
C LEU A 274 16.57 7.27 17.31
N CYS A 275 17.16 6.08 17.45
CA CYS A 275 16.73 4.85 16.76
C CYS A 275 15.54 4.18 17.49
N ASP A 276 14.44 4.90 17.67
CA ASP A 276 13.24 4.45 18.37
C ASP A 276 12.12 3.93 17.44
N GLY A 277 12.36 3.92 16.13
CA GLY A 277 11.36 3.56 15.11
C GLY A 277 10.41 4.69 14.73
N SER A 278 10.62 5.91 15.23
CA SER A 278 9.86 7.10 14.82
C SER A 278 10.56 7.92 13.73
N LYS A 279 11.90 7.86 13.68
CA LYS A 279 12.79 8.69 12.84
C LYS A 279 13.50 7.86 11.78
N SER A 280 13.75 8.48 10.63
CA SER A 280 14.60 7.96 9.57
C SER A 280 16.08 8.33 9.75
N GLN A 281 16.94 7.78 8.90
CA GLN A 281 18.34 8.18 8.84
C GLN A 281 18.50 9.70 8.62
N ASP A 282 17.74 10.28 7.68
CA ASP A 282 17.85 11.72 7.40
C ASP A 282 17.29 12.60 8.53
N ASP A 283 16.25 12.13 9.25
CA ASP A 283 15.77 12.79 10.47
C ASP A 283 16.86 12.78 11.55
N ILE A 284 17.53 11.63 11.75
CA ILE A 284 18.61 11.47 12.72
C ILE A 284 19.77 12.41 12.39
N ILE A 285 20.20 12.45 11.12
CA ILE A 285 21.24 13.37 10.63
C ILE A 285 20.84 14.81 10.95
N SER A 286 19.66 15.24 10.51
CA SER A 286 19.19 16.62 10.68
C SER A 286 19.10 17.04 12.16
N ILE A 287 18.64 16.13 13.03
CA ILE A 287 18.55 16.38 14.48
C ILE A 287 19.93 16.53 15.10
N LEU A 288 20.88 15.65 14.73
CA LEU A 288 22.21 15.65 15.31
C LEU A 288 23.07 16.80 14.77
N GLU A 289 23.03 17.11 13.48
CA GLU A 289 23.71 18.28 12.91
C GLU A 289 23.25 19.55 13.63
N LYS A 290 21.93 19.72 13.82
CA LYS A 290 21.39 20.86 14.56
C LYS A 290 21.80 20.87 16.04
N LYS A 291 21.88 19.70 16.68
CA LYS A 291 22.31 19.57 18.09
C LYS A 291 23.78 19.95 18.28
N PHE A 292 24.62 19.71 17.27
CA PHE A 292 26.06 19.99 17.30
C PHE A 292 26.41 21.20 16.41
N ASP A 293 25.63 22.28 16.50
CA ASP A 293 25.89 23.58 15.85
C ASP A 293 26.15 23.52 14.32
N ASN A 294 25.38 22.69 13.61
CA ASN A 294 25.51 22.42 12.17
C ASN A 294 26.88 21.82 11.77
N ALA A 295 27.47 20.99 12.64
CA ALA A 295 28.65 20.22 12.29
C ALA A 295 28.40 19.31 11.06
N GLU A 296 29.40 19.15 10.20
CA GLU A 296 29.35 18.26 9.02
C GLU A 296 29.56 16.79 9.42
N ILE A 297 28.63 16.22 10.19
CA ILE A 297 28.72 14.85 10.74
C ILE A 297 27.88 13.81 9.98
N LYS A 298 27.27 14.22 8.87
CA LYS A 298 26.40 13.37 8.05
C LYS A 298 27.04 12.03 7.70
N GLN A 299 28.27 12.05 7.18
CA GLN A 299 28.93 10.84 6.69
C GLN A 299 29.22 9.84 7.82
N ASP A 300 29.68 10.33 8.98
CA ASP A 300 29.95 9.51 10.16
C ASP A 300 28.68 8.83 10.69
N ILE A 301 27.54 9.55 10.68
CA ILE A 301 26.24 9.00 11.09
C ILE A 301 25.80 7.88 10.13
N ILE A 302 25.95 8.09 8.81
CA ILE A 302 25.61 7.09 7.80
C ILE A 302 26.46 5.83 8.02
N GLU A 303 27.77 5.97 8.12
CA GLU A 303 28.69 4.85 8.31
C GLU A 303 28.40 4.08 9.59
N PHE A 304 28.09 4.79 10.69
CA PHE A 304 27.69 4.15 11.93
C PHE A 304 26.39 3.35 11.79
N LEU A 305 25.36 3.93 11.18
CA LEU A 305 24.07 3.25 10.98
C LEU A 305 24.22 2.03 10.07
N GLU A 306 25.01 2.12 9.01
CA GLU A 306 25.32 0.97 8.14
C GLU A 306 26.01 -0.16 8.92
N GLN A 307 27.01 0.17 9.73
CA GLN A 307 27.70 -0.81 10.58
C GLN A 307 26.76 -1.42 11.64
N ALA A 308 25.94 -0.60 12.29
CA ALA A 308 24.98 -1.04 13.29
C ALA A 308 23.93 -1.96 12.66
N HIS A 309 23.48 -1.66 11.44
CA HIS A 309 22.57 -2.50 10.68
C HIS A 309 23.24 -3.83 10.26
N ALA A 310 24.47 -3.80 9.76
CA ALA A 310 25.24 -5.00 9.41
C ALA A 310 25.49 -5.92 10.61
N LYS A 311 25.68 -5.35 11.81
CA LYS A 311 25.77 -6.11 13.07
C LYS A 311 24.38 -6.51 13.63
N GLY A 312 23.31 -6.07 12.99
CA GLY A 312 21.92 -6.33 13.35
C GLY A 312 21.49 -5.71 14.68
N TRP A 313 22.15 -4.63 15.11
CA TRP A 313 21.79 -3.85 16.30
C TRP A 313 20.52 -3.03 16.09
N ILE A 314 20.30 -2.60 14.86
CA ILE A 314 19.14 -1.83 14.41
C ILE A 314 18.46 -2.54 13.24
N THR A 315 17.21 -2.16 12.99
CA THR A 315 16.41 -2.59 11.84
C THR A 315 15.76 -1.36 11.21
N GLN A 316 15.51 -1.44 9.91
CA GLN A 316 14.80 -0.43 9.13
C GLN A 316 13.37 -0.91 8.87
N GLN A 317 12.38 -0.02 9.05
CA GLN A 317 10.95 -0.30 8.89
C GLN A 317 10.25 0.58 7.88
#